data_AF-A0A966DNN3-F1
#
_entry.id   AF-A0A966DNN3-F1
#
_cell.length_a   1.000
_cell.length_b   1.000
_cell.length_c   1.000
_cell.angle_alpha   90.00
_cell.angle_beta   90.00
_cell.angle_gamma   90.00
#
_symmetry.space_group_name_H-M   'P 1'
#
loop_
_entity.id
_entity.type
_entity.pdbx_description
1 polymer ?
#
loop_
_entity_poly.entity_id
_entity_poly.type
_entity_poly.pdbx_seq_one_letter_code
_entity_poly.pdbx_strand_id
1 'polypeptide(L)'
;RRNLERAGIAAREFAPAEMEEFARGLAALNRAHGLALATCAEEIDLAAHGIAHNRCVDGELLARLGSGDAALLEFLGSRAARKDPGQRRACGCLASKDVGRYGTCPHGCAYCYANVSRAAAERNFRAHRPENETI
;
A
#
# COMPACT_ATOMS: atom_id res chain seq x y z
N ARG A 1 3.10 14.42 -5.96
CA ARG A 1 4.00 15.37 -6.64
C ARG A 1 3.86 16.81 -6.15
N ARG A 2 2.66 17.41 -6.15
CA ARG A 2 2.41 18.79 -5.67
C ARG A 2 3.18 19.26 -4.41
N ASN A 3 3.23 18.45 -3.35
CA ASN A 3 3.94 18.84 -2.13
C ASN A 3 5.47 18.84 -2.30
N LEU A 4 6.00 17.86 -3.03
CA LEU A 4 7.41 17.78 -3.37
C LEU A 4 7.81 18.97 -4.25
N GLU A 5 7.00 19.30 -5.27
CA GLU A 5 7.22 20.46 -6.14
C GLU A 5 7.22 21.78 -5.34
N ARG A 6 6.25 21.98 -4.44
CA ARG A 6 6.21 23.14 -3.54
C ARG A 6 7.42 23.24 -2.61
N ALA A 7 7.98 22.09 -2.23
CA ALA A 7 9.19 22.03 -1.43
C ALA A 7 10.49 22.16 -2.25
N GLY A 8 10.39 22.38 -3.58
CA GLY A 8 11.56 22.46 -4.46
C GLY A 8 12.26 21.12 -4.67
N ILE A 9 11.58 19.99 -4.40
CA ILE A 9 12.13 18.64 -4.52
C ILE A 9 11.84 18.09 -5.91
N ALA A 10 12.90 17.95 -6.72
CA ALA A 10 12.84 17.38 -8.05
C ALA A 10 12.79 15.84 -8.01
N ALA A 11 11.62 15.29 -7.70
CA ALA A 11 11.38 13.84 -7.73
C ALA A 11 11.08 13.34 -9.15
N ARG A 12 11.62 12.16 -9.49
CA ARG A 12 11.32 11.43 -10.74
C ARG A 12 11.02 9.96 -10.44
N GLU A 13 10.32 9.31 -11.37
CA GLU A 13 10.18 7.85 -11.32
C GLU A 13 11.51 7.16 -11.63
N PHE A 14 11.62 5.90 -11.20
CA PHE A 14 12.75 5.05 -11.57
C PHE A 14 12.61 4.62 -13.03
N ALA A 15 13.74 4.55 -13.73
CA ALA A 15 13.82 3.81 -14.98
C ALA A 15 13.79 2.30 -14.70
N PRO A 16 13.35 1.45 -15.65
CA PRO A 16 13.31 0.01 -15.44
C PRO A 16 14.64 -0.59 -14.99
N ALA A 17 15.76 -0.12 -15.55
CA ALA A 17 17.10 -0.58 -15.14
C ALA A 17 17.43 -0.25 -13.67
N GLU A 18 16.94 0.89 -13.15
CA GLU A 18 17.15 1.28 -11.75
C GLU A 18 16.26 0.46 -10.82
N MET A 19 15.04 0.11 -11.25
CA MET A 19 14.17 -0.82 -10.53
C MET A 19 14.82 -2.20 -10.39
N GLU A 20 15.37 -2.72 -11.48
CA GLU A 20 16.12 -3.99 -11.52
C GLU A 20 17.36 -3.97 -10.63
N GLU A 21 18.13 -2.88 -10.68
CA GLU A 21 19.30 -2.70 -9.82
C GLU A 21 18.90 -2.68 -8.34
N PHE A 22 17.88 -1.92 -7.97
CA PHE A 22 17.36 -1.85 -6.61
C PHE A 22 16.87 -3.22 -6.13
N ALA A 23 16.07 -3.90 -6.96
CA ALA A 23 15.53 -5.23 -6.68
C ALA A 23 16.64 -6.26 -6.44
N ARG A 24 17.66 -6.28 -7.31
CA ARG A 24 18.83 -7.15 -7.18
C ARG A 24 19.58 -6.89 -5.88
N GLY A 25 19.79 -5.61 -5.54
CA GLY A 25 20.45 -5.21 -4.28
C GLY A 25 19.66 -5.66 -3.05
N LEU A 26 18.34 -5.43 -3.06
CA LEU A 26 17.46 -5.84 -1.98
C LEU A 26 17.41 -7.36 -1.80
N ALA A 27 17.29 -8.12 -2.90
CA ALA A 27 17.34 -9.58 -2.87
C ALA A 27 18.66 -10.10 -2.31
N ALA A 28 19.78 -9.45 -2.64
CA ALA A 28 21.10 -9.81 -2.12
C ALA A 28 21.22 -9.60 -0.61
N LEU A 29 20.71 -8.47 -0.09
CA LEU A 29 20.66 -8.19 1.35
C LEU A 29 19.76 -9.18 2.08
N ASN A 30 18.61 -9.49 1.49
CA ASN A 30 17.62 -10.38 2.09
C ASN A 30 18.10 -11.82 2.30
N ARG A 31 19.17 -12.26 1.62
CA ARG A 31 19.76 -13.59 1.86
C ARG A 31 20.15 -13.83 3.32
N ALA A 32 20.56 -12.77 4.04
CA ALA A 32 20.89 -12.87 5.45
C ALA A 32 19.67 -12.88 6.38
N HIS A 33 18.50 -12.45 5.88
CA HIS A 33 17.29 -12.27 6.67
C HIS A 33 16.23 -13.34 6.42
N GLY A 34 16.27 -14.01 5.26
CA GLY A 34 15.36 -15.11 4.94
C GLY A 34 13.89 -14.69 4.82
N LEU A 35 13.61 -13.41 4.49
CA LEU A 35 12.25 -12.93 4.32
C LEU A 35 11.71 -13.27 2.92
N ALA A 36 10.40 -13.39 2.79
CA ALA A 36 9.76 -13.44 1.48
C ALA A 36 9.67 -12.01 0.92
N LEU A 37 10.30 -11.76 -0.23
CA LEU A 37 10.20 -10.47 -0.92
C LEU A 37 9.07 -10.51 -1.94
N ALA A 38 8.31 -9.41 -2.00
CA ALA A 38 7.28 -9.24 -3.01
C ALA A 38 7.00 -7.76 -3.31
N THR A 39 6.60 -7.46 -4.54
CA THR A 39 6.21 -6.11 -4.98
C THR A 39 4.71 -5.88 -4.84
N CYS A 40 4.29 -4.64 -4.56
CA CYS A 40 2.86 -4.30 -4.52
C CYS A 40 2.48 -3.45 -5.73
N ALA A 41 1.68 -4.02 -6.63
CA ALA A 41 1.14 -3.33 -7.81
C ALA A 41 2.21 -2.69 -8.71
N GLU A 42 3.37 -3.34 -8.81
CA GLU A 42 4.39 -3.06 -9.81
C GLU A 42 4.14 -3.91 -11.06
N GLU A 43 4.42 -3.34 -12.24
CA GLU A 43 4.24 -4.04 -13.53
C GLU A 43 5.48 -4.84 -13.96
N ILE A 44 6.66 -4.51 -13.41
CA ILE A 44 7.91 -5.18 -13.73
C ILE A 44 7.97 -6.59 -13.13
N ASP A 45 8.43 -7.56 -13.92
CA ASP A 45 8.66 -8.93 -13.47
C ASP A 45 10.06 -9.06 -12.85
N LEU A 46 10.09 -9.37 -11.55
CA LEU A 46 11.32 -9.53 -10.77
C LEU A 46 11.48 -10.97 -10.24
N ALA A 47 10.77 -11.93 -10.83
CA ALA A 47 10.86 -13.34 -10.44
C ALA A 47 12.29 -13.89 -10.54
N ALA A 48 13.11 -13.38 -11.46
CA ALA A 48 14.53 -13.71 -11.58
C ALA A 48 15.36 -13.41 -10.31
N HIS A 49 14.91 -12.45 -9.49
CA HIS A 49 15.53 -12.12 -8.20
C HIS A 49 14.83 -12.80 -7.01
N GLY A 50 13.90 -13.72 -7.27
CA GLY A 50 13.09 -14.38 -6.24
C GLY A 50 12.07 -13.45 -5.57
N ILE A 51 11.65 -12.38 -6.26
CA ILE A 51 10.69 -11.41 -5.75
C ILE A 51 9.33 -11.68 -6.40
N ALA A 52 8.32 -11.99 -5.58
CA ALA A 52 6.97 -12.29 -6.06
C ALA A 52 6.14 -11.01 -6.28
N HIS A 53 4.93 -11.15 -6.83
CA HIS A 53 3.90 -10.10 -6.76
C HIS A 53 3.01 -10.32 -5.55
N ASN A 54 2.76 -9.25 -4.79
CA ASN A 54 1.98 -9.26 -3.56
C ASN A 54 0.57 -8.68 -3.74
N ARG A 55 -0.28 -9.01 -2.77
CA ARG A 55 -1.58 -8.38 -2.52
C ARG A 55 -1.55 -7.88 -1.06
N CYS A 56 -1.78 -6.59 -0.83
CA CYS A 56 -1.86 -6.07 0.55
C CYS A 56 -3.08 -6.64 1.30
N VAL A 57 -4.19 -6.84 0.59
CA VAL A 57 -5.37 -7.56 1.07
C VAL A 57 -5.45 -8.86 0.30
N ASP A 58 -4.71 -9.86 0.78
CA ASP A 58 -4.52 -11.16 0.13
C ASP A 58 -5.52 -12.20 0.66
N GLY A 59 -6.40 -12.69 -0.22
CA GLY A 59 -7.38 -13.72 0.13
C GLY A 59 -6.78 -15.07 0.51
N GLU A 60 -5.67 -15.47 -0.11
CA GLU A 60 -4.98 -16.73 0.21
C GLU A 60 -4.29 -16.63 1.57
N LEU A 61 -3.66 -15.49 1.86
CA LEU A 61 -3.08 -15.24 3.19
C LEU A 61 -4.17 -15.20 4.27
N LEU A 62 -5.28 -14.51 4.01
CA LEU A 62 -6.42 -14.46 4.95
C LEU A 62 -7.00 -15.85 5.21
N ALA A 63 -7.21 -16.66 4.17
CA ALA A 63 -7.69 -18.03 4.31
C ALA A 63 -6.72 -18.90 5.12
N ARG A 64 -5.41 -18.73 4.91
CA ARG A 64 -4.38 -19.48 5.65
C ARG A 64 -4.34 -19.10 7.13
N LEU A 65 -4.42 -17.81 7.45
CA LEU A 65 -4.35 -17.32 8.83
C LEU A 65 -5.66 -17.55 9.59
N GLY A 66 -6.79 -17.44 8.90
CA GLY A 66 -8.13 -17.61 9.46
C GLY A 66 -8.79 -18.94 9.08
N SER A 67 -8.00 -20.01 8.90
CA SER A 67 -8.52 -21.31 8.41
C SER A 67 -9.57 -21.97 9.31
N GLY A 68 -9.71 -21.51 10.56
CA GLY A 68 -10.76 -21.94 11.50
C GLY A 68 -12.00 -21.05 11.52
N ASP A 69 -12.03 -19.95 10.78
CA ASP A 69 -13.16 -19.01 10.72
C ASP A 69 -14.04 -19.34 9.50
N ALA A 70 -15.12 -20.07 9.74
CA ALA A 70 -16.05 -20.47 8.69
C ALA A 70 -16.70 -19.27 7.96
N ALA A 71 -16.98 -18.18 8.69
CA ALA A 71 -17.59 -16.99 8.10
C ALA A 71 -16.61 -16.26 7.17
N LEU A 72 -15.33 -16.18 7.57
CA LEU A 72 -14.28 -15.66 6.70
C LEU A 72 -14.11 -16.51 5.44
N LEU A 73 -14.04 -17.84 5.57
CA LEU A 73 -13.87 -18.73 4.42
C LEU A 73 -15.05 -18.66 3.46
N GLU A 74 -16.28 -18.57 3.96
CA GLU A 74 -17.48 -18.33 3.15
C GLU A 74 -17.39 -16.98 2.41
N PHE A 75 -17.00 -15.91 3.13
CA PHE A 75 -16.79 -14.60 2.51
C PHE A 75 -15.74 -14.64 1.39
N LEU A 76 -14.60 -15.30 1.61
CA LEU A 76 -13.53 -15.44 0.62
C LEU A 76 -13.95 -16.24 -0.61
N GLY A 77 -14.90 -17.18 -0.46
CA GLY A 77 -15.52 -17.89 -1.58
C GLY A 77 -16.54 -17.06 -2.38
N SER A 78 -17.04 -15.96 -1.81
CA SER A 78 -18.10 -15.15 -2.42
C SER A 78 -17.62 -14.28 -3.59
N ARG A 79 -18.59 -13.68 -4.32
CA ARG A 79 -18.29 -12.66 -5.35
C ARG A 79 -17.76 -11.35 -4.78
N ALA A 80 -17.98 -11.08 -3.49
CA ALA A 80 -17.48 -9.86 -2.85
C ALA A 80 -15.96 -9.92 -2.62
N ALA A 81 -15.40 -11.12 -2.42
CA ALA A 81 -13.96 -11.36 -2.31
C ALA A 81 -13.30 -11.53 -3.69
N ARG A 82 -13.47 -10.53 -4.56
CA ARG A 82 -12.76 -10.44 -5.84
C ARG A 82 -11.83 -9.23 -5.84
N LYS A 83 -10.95 -9.17 -6.84
CA LYS A 83 -10.06 -8.01 -7.03
C LYS A 83 -10.90 -6.73 -6.98
N ASP A 84 -10.47 -5.78 -6.18
CA ASP A 84 -11.09 -4.47 -6.11
C ASP A 84 -10.97 -3.76 -7.48
N PRO A 85 -12.09 -3.39 -8.13
CA PRO A 85 -12.06 -2.68 -9.41
C PRO A 85 -11.51 -1.25 -9.29
N GLY A 86 -11.54 -0.65 -8.10
CA GLY A 86 -11.00 0.69 -7.84
C GLY A 86 -9.47 0.72 -7.69
N GLN A 87 -8.82 -0.43 -7.53
CA GLN A 87 -7.37 -0.52 -7.37
C GLN A 87 -6.63 -0.54 -8.72
N ARG A 88 -5.36 -0.11 -8.69
CA ARG A 88 -4.42 -0.12 -9.83
C ARG A 88 -4.48 -1.42 -10.62
N ARG A 89 -4.22 -1.35 -11.94
CA ARG A 89 -4.33 -2.52 -12.84
C ARG A 89 -3.50 -3.72 -12.39
N ALA A 90 -2.25 -3.48 -11.98
CA ALA A 90 -1.34 -4.51 -11.45
C ALA A 90 -1.61 -4.91 -9.99
N CYS A 91 -2.53 -4.24 -9.29
CA CYS A 91 -2.88 -4.59 -7.91
C CYS A 91 -3.76 -5.84 -7.90
N GLY A 92 -3.47 -6.81 -7.04
CA GLY A 92 -4.31 -8.01 -6.88
C GLY A 92 -5.16 -8.02 -5.61
N CYS A 93 -5.21 -6.92 -4.83
CA CYS A 93 -5.95 -6.87 -3.56
C CYS A 93 -7.43 -7.17 -3.74
N LEU A 94 -8.00 -7.90 -2.78
CA LEU A 94 -9.45 -8.04 -2.65
C LEU A 94 -10.13 -6.69 -2.38
N ALA A 95 -11.41 -6.60 -2.73
CA ALA A 95 -12.28 -5.49 -2.34
C ALA A 95 -12.20 -5.26 -0.83
N SER A 96 -11.94 -4.02 -0.43
CA SER A 96 -11.77 -3.64 0.97
C SER A 96 -12.24 -2.22 1.20
N LYS A 97 -12.39 -1.84 2.48
CA LYS A 97 -12.72 -0.48 2.89
C LYS A 97 -11.54 0.09 3.67
N ASP A 98 -11.12 1.28 3.28
CA ASP A 98 -10.11 2.03 4.03
C ASP A 98 -10.67 2.48 5.39
N VAL A 99 -9.86 2.33 6.44
CA VAL A 99 -10.18 2.76 7.81
C VAL A 99 -9.53 4.10 8.17
N GLY A 100 -9.05 4.85 7.17
CA GLY A 100 -8.33 6.11 7.34
C GLY A 100 -8.93 7.25 6.52
N ARG A 101 -8.67 8.49 6.95
CA ARG A 101 -9.11 9.70 6.23
C ARG A 101 -7.92 10.58 5.86
N TYR A 102 -7.85 11.00 4.60
CA TYR A 102 -6.85 11.97 4.13
C TYR A 102 -7.02 13.35 4.74
N GLY A 103 -5.93 14.11 4.78
CA GLY A 103 -5.91 15.48 5.27
C GLY A 103 -6.21 15.57 6.77
N THR A 104 -5.77 14.59 7.56
CA THR A 104 -6.00 14.53 9.01
C THR A 104 -4.70 14.44 9.81
N CYS A 105 -3.62 13.95 9.19
CA CYS A 105 -2.31 13.83 9.81
C CYS A 105 -1.56 15.18 9.81
N PRO A 106 -1.20 15.73 11.00
CA PRO A 106 -0.59 17.05 11.12
C PRO A 106 0.93 17.08 10.91
N HIS A 107 1.59 15.94 10.64
CA HIS A 107 3.06 15.86 10.53
C HIS A 107 3.67 16.70 9.39
N GLY A 108 2.91 17.01 8.34
CA GLY A 108 3.35 17.94 7.30
C GLY A 108 4.49 17.43 6.41
N CYS A 109 4.66 16.11 6.24
CA CYS A 109 5.73 15.55 5.43
C CYS A 109 5.65 15.98 3.95
N ALA A 110 6.77 16.40 3.37
CA ALA A 110 6.84 16.85 1.97
C ALA A 110 6.45 15.74 0.95
N TYR A 111 6.68 14.48 1.30
CA TYR A 111 6.34 13.31 0.48
C TYR A 111 4.91 12.81 0.69
N CYS A 112 4.13 13.41 1.61
CA CYS A 112 2.80 12.91 1.93
C CYS A 112 1.85 13.10 0.74
N TYR A 113 1.33 12.00 0.19
CA TYR A 113 0.27 12.04 -0.82
C TYR A 113 -1.12 12.22 -0.18
N ALA A 114 -1.29 11.74 1.06
CA ALA A 114 -2.55 11.77 1.81
C ALA A 114 -2.87 13.14 2.42
N ASN A 115 -2.01 14.14 2.31
CA ASN A 115 -2.24 15.48 2.84
C ASN A 115 -1.83 16.55 1.83
N VAL A 116 -2.80 17.24 1.24
CA VAL A 116 -2.55 18.28 0.22
C VAL A 116 -2.41 19.70 0.80
N SER A 117 -2.76 19.88 2.08
CA SER A 117 -2.74 21.17 2.76
C SER A 117 -2.50 20.98 4.25
N ARG A 118 -1.32 21.38 4.72
CA ARG A 118 -0.96 21.36 6.13
C ARG A 118 -2.00 22.05 7.01
N ALA A 119 -2.44 23.25 6.61
CA ALA A 119 -3.45 23.99 7.35
C ALA A 119 -4.79 23.26 7.45
N ALA A 120 -5.22 22.57 6.38
CA ALA A 120 -6.43 21.75 6.44
C ALA A 120 -6.28 20.57 7.39
N ALA A 121 -5.14 19.89 7.34
CA ALA A 121 -4.86 18.78 8.25
C ALA A 121 -4.77 19.21 9.72
N GLU A 122 -4.17 20.34 10.02
CA GLU A 122 -4.12 20.88 11.39
C GLU A 122 -5.50 21.28 11.91
N ARG A 123 -6.40 21.82 11.07
CA ARG A 123 -7.78 22.09 11.46
C ARG A 123 -8.55 20.79 11.72
N ASN A 124 -8.42 19.84 10.79
CA ASN A 124 -9.08 18.55 10.86
C ASN A 124 -8.62 17.74 12.08
N PHE A 125 -7.31 17.71 12.34
CA PHE A 125 -6.75 17.09 13.54
C PHE A 125 -7.33 17.69 14.83
N ARG A 126 -7.45 19.02 14.90
CA ARG A 126 -8.04 19.72 16.06
C ARG A 126 -9.54 19.49 16.22
N ALA A 127 -10.26 19.25 15.13
CA ALA A 127 -11.69 18.98 15.15
C ALA A 127 -12.02 17.50 15.43
N HIS A 128 -11.00 16.62 15.45
CA HIS A 128 -11.20 15.21 15.74
C HIS A 128 -11.84 15.00 17.12
N ARG A 129 -12.86 14.13 17.14
CA ARG A 129 -13.52 13.66 18.35
C ARG A 129 -13.28 12.16 18.48
N PRO A 130 -12.66 11.68 19.58
CA PRO A 130 -12.38 10.25 19.76
C PRO A 130 -13.62 9.35 19.68
N GLU A 131 -14.80 9.92 19.94
CA GLU A 131 -16.08 9.22 19.95
C GLU A 131 -16.68 9.05 18.54
N ASN A 132 -16.11 9.73 17.53
CA ASN A 132 -16.60 9.70 16.16
C ASN A 132 -15.59 9.02 15.24
N GLU A 133 -16.09 8.22 14.30
CA GLU A 133 -15.28 7.62 13.23
C GLU A 133 -14.78 8.66 12.20
N THR A 134 -15.33 9.87 12.21
CA THR A 134 -14.97 10.96 11.31
C THR A 134 -14.72 12.27 12.06
N ILE A 135 -13.98 13.17 11.39
CA ILE A 135 -13.80 14.57 11.81
C ILE A 135 -14.93 15.41 11.24
#